data_AF-A0A1Q7R727-F1
#
_entry.id   AF-A0A1Q7R727-F1
#
_cell.length_a   1.000
_cell.length_b   1.000
_cell.length_c   1.000
_cell.angle_alpha   90.00
_cell.angle_beta   90.00
_cell.angle_gamma   90.00
#
_symmetry.space_group_name_H-M   'P 1'
#
loop_
_entity.id
_entity.type
_entity.pdbx_description
1 polymer ?
#
loop_
_entity_poly.entity_id
_entity_poly.type
_entity_poly.pdbx_seq_one_letter_code
_entity_poly.pdbx_strand_id
1 'polypeptide(L)'
;MKLSIALGSAAILALAASTAPAQSPSAGGGPGRSAFAERRMQALLKDITLTAAQQAKIDSIRARYAAQLPAFTPGTRPDSATRVKMREVFRQQDDEIRGVLTADQQKTWDKNIAEMRARRPGGQ
;
A
#
# COMPACT_ATOMS: atom_id res chain seq x y z
N MET A 1 -43.61 -21.34 -51.58
CA MET A 1 -42.81 -22.39 -52.26
C MET A 1 -41.36 -22.21 -51.81
N LYS A 2 -40.85 -23.13 -50.98
CA LYS A 2 -39.79 -24.12 -51.31
C LYS A 2 -38.39 -23.47 -51.47
N LEU A 3 -37.49 -23.59 -50.47
CA LEU A 3 -36.37 -24.58 -50.33
C LEU A 3 -35.09 -24.06 -51.05
N SER A 4 -33.82 -24.06 -50.58
CA SER A 4 -33.00 -24.73 -49.54
C SER A 4 -31.65 -23.96 -49.41
N ILE A 5 -31.06 -23.72 -48.21
CA ILE A 5 -30.00 -24.46 -47.46
C ILE A 5 -28.56 -24.51 -48.08
N ALA A 6 -27.64 -23.92 -47.30
CA ALA A 6 -26.22 -24.23 -46.97
C ALA A 6 -25.05 -24.05 -47.97
N LEU A 7 -24.01 -23.38 -47.47
CA LEU A 7 -22.59 -23.79 -47.26
C LEU A 7 -21.84 -22.46 -46.95
N GLY A 8 -21.29 -22.18 -45.77
CA GLY A 8 -20.23 -22.92 -45.08
C GLY A 8 -18.91 -22.15 -45.25
N SER A 9 -18.44 -21.46 -44.20
CA SER A 9 -17.01 -21.28 -43.87
C SER A 9 -16.85 -20.47 -42.57
N ALA A 10 -16.16 -21.11 -41.63
CA ALA A 10 -15.79 -20.60 -40.32
C ALA A 10 -14.62 -19.59 -40.43
N ALA A 11 -14.66 -18.56 -39.58
CA ALA A 11 -13.47 -17.87 -39.10
C ALA A 11 -13.79 -17.29 -37.72
N ILE A 12 -13.66 -18.11 -36.68
CA ILE A 12 -13.59 -17.61 -35.30
C ILE A 12 -12.20 -17.00 -35.16
N LEU A 13 -12.11 -15.68 -35.27
CA LEU A 13 -10.95 -14.92 -34.85
C LEU A 13 -10.89 -14.96 -33.32
N ALA A 14 -10.15 -15.93 -32.79
CA ALA A 14 -9.71 -15.93 -31.41
C ALA A 14 -8.73 -14.76 -31.22
N LEU A 15 -9.21 -13.63 -30.70
CA LEU A 15 -8.34 -12.64 -30.08
C LEU A 15 -7.77 -13.29 -28.80
N ALA A 16 -6.57 -13.85 -28.92
CA ALA A 16 -5.72 -14.10 -27.76
C ALA A 16 -5.31 -12.74 -27.20
N ALA A 17 -6.16 -12.17 -26.33
CA ALA A 17 -5.74 -11.09 -25.46
C ALA A 17 -4.64 -11.68 -24.57
N SER A 18 -3.39 -11.38 -24.90
CA SER A 18 -2.27 -11.58 -23.98
C SER A 18 -2.59 -10.80 -22.72
N THR A 19 -3.11 -11.48 -21.70
CA THR A 19 -3.09 -10.99 -20.33
C THR A 19 -1.63 -11.07 -19.88
N ALA A 20 -0.81 -10.16 -20.40
CA ALA A 20 0.43 -9.81 -19.75
C ALA A 20 0.02 -9.34 -18.34
N PRO A 21 0.56 -9.93 -17.26
CA PRO A 21 0.33 -9.36 -15.94
C PRO A 21 0.84 -7.92 -16.02
N ALA A 22 -0.10 -6.98 -15.89
CA ALA A 22 0.20 -5.57 -15.75
C ALA A 22 1.32 -5.47 -14.72
N GLN A 23 2.45 -4.89 -15.13
CA GLN A 23 3.58 -4.65 -14.26
C GLN A 23 3.05 -3.87 -13.07
N SER A 24 2.90 -4.55 -11.92
CA SER A 24 2.72 -3.87 -10.64
C SER A 24 3.83 -2.83 -10.59
N PRO A 25 3.52 -1.53 -10.46
CA PRO A 25 4.56 -0.52 -10.37
C PRO A 25 5.42 -0.91 -9.18
N SER A 26 6.64 -1.38 -9.45
CA SER A 26 7.61 -1.69 -8.43
C SER A 26 7.77 -0.40 -7.66
N ALA A 27 7.28 -0.40 -6.41
CA ALA A 27 7.20 0.79 -5.59
C ALA A 27 8.61 1.41 -5.53
N GLY A 28 8.79 2.50 -6.27
CA GLY A 28 10.07 3.16 -6.47
C GLY A 28 10.56 3.74 -5.15
N GLY A 29 11.31 2.95 -4.41
CA GLY A 29 11.99 3.34 -3.19
C GLY A 29 13.21 2.46 -3.05
N GLY A 30 14.40 3.06 -3.11
CA GLY A 30 15.65 2.32 -2.95
C GLY A 30 15.63 1.42 -1.70
N PRO A 31 16.45 0.36 -1.64
CA PRO A 31 16.30 -0.76 -0.70
C PRO A 31 16.09 -0.38 0.77
N GLY A 32 16.66 0.73 1.24
CA GLY A 32 16.52 1.20 2.62
C GLY A 32 15.21 1.93 2.95
N ARG A 33 14.55 2.51 1.94
CA ARG A 33 13.37 3.39 2.11
C ARG A 33 12.09 2.58 2.25
N SER A 34 11.93 1.57 1.39
CA SER A 34 10.87 0.57 1.47
C SER A 34 11.01 -0.28 2.74
N ALA A 35 12.23 -0.70 3.10
CA ALA A 35 12.47 -1.50 4.29
C ALA A 35 12.07 -0.82 5.60
N PHE A 36 12.35 0.49 5.75
CA PHE A 36 11.92 1.23 6.95
C PHE A 36 10.39 1.32 7.06
N ALA A 37 9.72 1.71 5.97
CA ALA A 37 8.28 1.84 5.94
C ALA A 37 7.58 0.49 6.19
N GLU A 38 8.13 -0.59 5.64
CA GLU A 38 7.64 -1.96 5.85
C GLU A 38 7.75 -2.40 7.31
N ARG A 39 8.94 -2.25 7.92
CA ARG A 39 9.14 -2.61 9.34
C ARG A 39 8.23 -1.82 10.27
N ARG A 40 8.02 -0.54 9.96
CA ARG A 40 7.08 0.29 10.71
C ARG A 40 5.65 -0.25 10.61
N MET A 41 5.20 -0.59 9.40
CA MET A 41 3.86 -1.13 9.17
C MET A 41 3.65 -2.46 9.89
N GLN A 42 4.65 -3.34 9.85
CA GLN A 42 4.64 -4.61 10.59
C GLN A 42 4.48 -4.41 12.09
N ALA A 43 5.13 -3.39 12.67
CA ALA A 43 4.99 -3.06 14.08
C ALA A 43 3.58 -2.52 14.42
N LEU A 44 2.98 -1.72 13.54
CA LEU A 44 1.64 -1.17 13.76
C LEU A 44 0.52 -2.21 13.62
N LEU A 45 0.68 -3.15 12.68
CA LEU A 45 -0.24 -4.27 12.45
C LEU A 45 0.06 -5.49 13.34
N LYS A 46 1.00 -5.37 14.27
CA LYS A 46 1.32 -6.45 15.20
C LYS A 46 0.04 -6.87 15.95
N ASP A 47 -0.21 -8.17 16.00
CA ASP A 47 -1.37 -8.79 16.65
C ASP A 47 -2.73 -8.35 16.05
N ILE A 48 -2.72 -7.85 14.81
CA ILE A 48 -3.93 -7.52 14.01
C ILE A 48 -4.01 -8.49 12.83
N THR A 49 -5.01 -9.36 12.83
CA THR A 49 -5.33 -10.18 11.66
C THR A 49 -6.22 -9.40 10.71
N LEU A 50 -5.74 -9.12 9.50
CA LEU A 50 -6.49 -8.41 8.47
C LEU A 50 -7.28 -9.40 7.60
N THR A 51 -8.49 -9.00 7.19
CA THR A 51 -9.18 -9.66 6.08
C THR A 51 -8.52 -9.31 4.74
N ALA A 52 -8.75 -10.12 3.70
CA ALA A 52 -8.23 -9.83 2.36
C ALA A 52 -8.70 -8.44 1.85
N ALA A 53 -9.94 -8.05 2.14
CA ALA A 53 -10.47 -6.74 1.76
C ALA A 53 -9.79 -5.58 2.50
N GLN A 54 -9.46 -5.76 3.78
CA GLN A 54 -8.71 -4.76 4.55
C GLN A 54 -7.28 -4.64 4.04
N GLN A 55 -6.62 -5.76 3.77
CA GLN A 55 -5.27 -5.80 3.22
C GLN A 55 -5.19 -5.02 1.90
N ALA A 56 -6.10 -5.30 0.96
CA ALA A 56 -6.13 -4.60 -0.33
C ALA A 56 -6.32 -3.08 -0.18
N LYS A 57 -7.19 -2.64 0.74
CA LYS A 57 -7.39 -1.21 1.04
C LYS A 57 -6.13 -0.58 1.64
N ILE A 58 -5.50 -1.25 2.60
CA ILE A 58 -4.26 -0.79 3.24
C ILE A 58 -3.15 -0.67 2.19
N ASP A 59 -2.97 -1.66 1.32
CA ASP A 59 -1.95 -1.61 0.27
C ASP A 59 -2.18 -0.46 -0.71
N SER A 60 -3.44 -0.19 -1.07
CA SER A 60 -3.80 0.98 -1.88
C SER A 60 -3.47 2.30 -1.17
N ILE A 61 -3.78 2.43 0.12
CA ILE A 61 -3.43 3.62 0.93
C ILE A 61 -1.91 3.78 0.97
N ARG A 62 -1.17 2.69 1.18
CA ARG A 62 0.29 2.69 1.25
C ARG A 62 0.94 3.13 -0.06
N ALA A 63 0.48 2.59 -1.19
CA ALA A 63 0.97 2.99 -2.50
C ALA A 63 0.75 4.49 -2.76
N ARG A 64 -0.44 5.01 -2.42
CA ARG A 64 -0.78 6.43 -2.61
C ARG A 64 0.10 7.36 -1.78
N TYR A 65 0.37 7.03 -0.52
CA TYR A 65 1.20 7.84 0.35
C TYR A 65 2.71 7.67 0.08
N ALA A 66 3.14 6.51 -0.41
CA ALA A 66 4.53 6.31 -0.83
C ALA A 66 4.94 7.30 -1.93
N ALA A 67 4.03 7.59 -2.87
CA ALA A 67 4.23 8.58 -3.92
C ALA A 67 4.36 10.03 -3.40
N GLN A 68 3.87 10.32 -2.19
CA GLN A 68 3.91 11.66 -1.59
C GLN A 68 5.16 11.91 -0.73
N LEU A 69 5.98 10.87 -0.49
CA LEU A 69 7.16 11.01 0.35
C LEU A 69 8.27 11.74 -0.42
N PRO A 70 8.75 12.89 0.06
CA PRO A 70 9.78 13.68 -0.62
C PRO A 70 11.09 12.90 -0.69
N ALA A 71 11.72 12.80 -1.86
CA ALA A 71 13.01 12.14 -2.05
C ALA A 71 14.04 12.61 -1.00
N PHE A 72 14.86 11.69 -0.50
CA PHE A 72 15.92 11.99 0.47
C PHE A 72 17.09 11.05 0.20
N THR A 73 18.31 11.56 0.42
CA THR A 73 19.55 10.80 0.23
C THR A 73 19.81 9.94 1.46
N PRO A 74 19.91 8.60 1.32
CA PRO A 74 20.34 7.74 2.41
C PRO A 74 21.67 8.22 3.02
N GLY A 75 21.79 8.17 4.35
CA GLY A 75 22.98 8.68 5.05
C GLY A 75 23.03 10.20 5.23
N THR A 76 22.13 10.96 4.59
CA THR A 76 21.98 12.39 4.82
C THR A 76 20.72 12.66 5.65
N ARG A 77 20.86 13.45 6.71
CA ARG A 77 19.70 13.88 7.51
C ARG A 77 18.85 14.85 6.67
N PRO A 78 17.54 14.59 6.47
CA PRO A 78 16.67 15.55 5.81
C PRO A 78 16.56 16.84 6.63
N ASP A 79 16.36 17.97 5.95
CA ASP A 79 16.13 19.27 6.60
C ASP A 79 14.84 19.28 7.45
N SER A 80 14.69 20.30 8.28
CA SER A 80 13.56 20.42 9.21
C SER A 80 12.20 20.45 8.52
N ALA A 81 12.07 21.13 7.38
CA ALA A 81 10.81 21.22 6.64
C ALA A 81 10.45 19.86 6.02
N THR A 82 11.42 19.18 5.42
CA THR A 82 11.26 17.81 4.90
C THR A 82 10.86 16.84 6.01
N ARG A 83 11.49 16.94 7.19
CA ARG A 83 11.14 16.15 8.38
C ARG A 83 9.70 16.39 8.84
N VAL A 84 9.25 17.64 8.87
CA VAL A 84 7.86 17.99 9.22
C VAL A 84 6.90 17.37 8.21
N LYS A 85 7.17 17.53 6.90
CA LYS A 85 6.31 16.99 5.85
C LYS A 85 6.21 15.47 5.90
N MET A 86 7.33 14.77 6.11
CA MET A 86 7.32 13.32 6.28
C MET A 86 6.48 12.88 7.47
N ARG A 87 6.56 13.59 8.62
CA ARG A 87 5.70 13.28 9.77
C ARG A 87 4.22 13.46 9.47
N GLU A 88 3.86 14.52 8.77
CA GLU A 88 2.48 14.78 8.36
C GLU A 88 1.96 13.68 7.44
N VAL A 89 2.73 13.31 6.40
CA VAL A 89 2.39 12.22 5.48
C VAL A 89 2.17 10.89 6.22
N PHE A 90 3.07 10.54 7.16
CA PHE A 90 2.89 9.32 7.95
C PHE A 90 1.67 9.38 8.87
N ARG A 91 1.39 10.54 9.48
CA ARG A 91 0.20 10.70 10.32
C ARG A 91 -1.08 10.50 9.52
N GLN A 92 -1.20 11.14 8.36
CA GLN A 92 -2.38 11.01 7.51
C GLN A 92 -2.55 9.57 7.00
N GLN A 93 -1.44 8.92 6.63
CA GLN A 93 -1.45 7.51 6.28
C GLN A 93 -1.96 6.62 7.43
N ASP A 94 -1.47 6.85 8.65
CA ASP A 94 -1.88 6.07 9.82
C ASP A 94 -3.38 6.25 10.13
N ASP A 95 -3.87 7.50 10.06
CA ASP A 95 -5.26 7.84 10.33
C ASP A 95 -6.20 7.15 9.34
N GLU A 96 -5.83 7.10 8.05
CA GLU A 96 -6.60 6.38 7.03
C GLU A 96 -6.54 4.86 7.19
N ILE A 97 -5.38 4.30 7.50
CA ILE A 97 -5.25 2.85 7.75
C ILE A 97 -6.10 2.46 8.95
N ARG A 98 -6.06 3.24 10.04
CA ARG A 98 -6.91 3.02 11.23
C ARG A 98 -8.39 3.02 10.87
N GLY A 99 -8.81 3.86 9.92
CA GLY A 99 -10.20 3.90 9.41
C GLY A 99 -10.65 2.64 8.66
N VAL A 100 -9.73 1.79 8.20
CA VAL A 100 -10.03 0.49 7.56
C VAL A 100 -10.22 -0.64 8.58
N LEU A 101 -9.73 -0.45 9.80
CA LEU A 101 -9.76 -1.44 10.87
C LEU A 101 -11.11 -1.47 11.58
N THR A 102 -11.48 -2.65 12.11
CA THR A 102 -12.63 -2.79 13.00
C THR A 102 -12.36 -2.11 14.35
N ALA A 103 -13.41 -1.84 15.13
CA ALA A 103 -13.27 -1.20 16.44
C ALA A 103 -12.31 -1.95 17.38
N ASP A 104 -12.29 -3.28 17.36
CA ASP A 104 -11.37 -4.06 18.19
C ASP A 104 -9.93 -4.04 17.66
N GLN A 105 -9.73 -4.12 16.35
CA GLN A 105 -8.41 -3.97 15.75
C GLN A 105 -7.82 -2.57 16.00
N GLN A 106 -8.65 -1.53 16.02
CA GLN A 106 -8.24 -0.16 16.34
C GLN A 106 -7.64 -0.06 17.76
N LYS A 107 -8.18 -0.80 18.74
CA LYS A 107 -7.62 -0.82 20.11
C LYS A 107 -6.18 -1.36 20.11
N THR A 108 -5.93 -2.44 19.39
CA THR A 108 -4.57 -3.01 19.23
C THR A 108 -3.66 -2.06 18.46
N TRP A 109 -4.17 -1.42 17.40
CA TRP A 109 -3.43 -0.41 16.64
C TRP A 109 -2.98 0.76 17.50
N ASP A 110 -3.89 1.33 18.29
CA ASP A 110 -3.61 2.47 19.18
C ASP A 110 -2.60 2.08 20.26
N LYS A 111 -2.70 0.86 20.81
CA LYS A 111 -1.68 0.29 21.71
C LYS A 111 -0.32 0.21 21.02
N ASN A 112 -0.25 -0.32 19.81
CA ASN A 112 1.01 -0.45 19.06
C ASN A 112 1.65 0.93 18.78
N ILE A 113 0.84 1.95 18.46
CA ILE A 113 1.31 3.34 18.36
C ILE A 113 1.91 3.82 19.67
N ALA A 114 1.23 3.60 20.80
CA ALA A 114 1.70 4.02 22.12
C ALA A 114 3.01 3.33 22.48
N GLU A 115 3.13 2.03 22.26
CA GLU A 115 4.36 1.27 22.49
C GLU A 115 5.52 1.77 21.62
N MET A 116 5.28 2.04 20.34
CA MET A 116 6.30 2.59 19.45
C MET A 116 6.78 3.97 19.91
N ARG A 117 5.90 4.81 20.46
CA ARG A 117 6.27 6.12 21.02
C ARG A 117 7.09 5.94 22.30
N ALA A 118 6.70 5.03 23.19
CA ALA A 118 7.43 4.74 24.42
C ALA A 118 8.86 4.20 24.15
N ARG A 119 9.03 3.42 23.08
CA ARG A 119 10.34 2.87 22.67
C ARG A 119 11.27 3.86 21.96
N ARG A 120 10.86 5.13 21.79
CA ARG A 120 11.75 6.21 21.32
C ARG A 120 12.25 7.03 22.51
N PRO A 121 13.29 6.59 23.24
CA PRO A 121 13.92 7.44 24.24
C PRO A 121 14.56 8.66 23.54
N GLY A 122 14.18 9.88 23.93
CA GLY A 122 14.86 11.12 23.51
C GLY A 122 14.23 11.92 22.36
N GLY A 123 12.91 11.87 22.19
CA GLY A 123 12.19 12.72 21.23
C GLY A 123 11.57 13.98 21.85
N GLN A 124 12.36 14.79 22.57
CA GLN A 124 12.07 16.21 22.82
C GLN A 124 13.08 17.04 22.03
#